data_AF-A0A965KCV6-F1
#
_entry.id   AF-A0A965KCV6-F1
#
_cell.length_a   1.000
_cell.length_b   1.000
_cell.length_c   1.000
_cell.angle_alpha   90.00
_cell.angle_beta   90.00
_cell.angle_gamma   90.00
#
_symmetry.space_group_name_H-M   'P 1'
#
loop_
_entity.id
_entity.type
_entity.pdbx_description
1 polymer ?
#
loop_
_entity_poly.entity_id
_entity_poly.type
_entity_poly.pdbx_seq_one_letter_code
_entity_poly.pdbx_strand_id
1 'polypeptide(L)'
;MLNGLYGPQIIDGKAYGDIATGQPAMTGLGQLLSDEEVAAVLTYVRQSFGNDLPVVKADQVKKVRAEIKDKNNAPYTVEEVLKQHPLEVAKAAPAKAAPAQKKK
;
A
#
# COMPACT_ATOMS: atom_id res chain seq x y z
N MET A 1 3.77 1.33 3.06
CA MET A 1 5.21 1.04 3.10
C MET A 1 5.78 1.01 4.52
N LEU A 2 5.61 2.08 5.32
CA LEU A 2 6.21 2.16 6.67
C LEU A 2 5.71 1.04 7.61
N ASN A 3 4.41 0.88 7.77
CA ASN A 3 3.84 -0.14 8.68
C ASN A 3 3.36 -1.41 7.95
N GLY A 4 3.47 -1.48 6.62
CA GLY A 4 2.92 -2.58 5.84
C GLY A 4 1.45 -2.38 5.47
N LEU A 5 0.91 -3.32 4.70
CA LEU A 5 -0.45 -3.28 4.16
C LEU A 5 -0.99 -4.71 3.98
N TYR A 6 -2.24 -4.93 4.38
CA TYR A 6 -2.95 -6.19 4.14
C TYR A 6 -4.42 -5.97 3.83
N GLY A 7 -5.06 -7.00 3.27
CA GLY A 7 -6.47 -6.99 2.90
C GLY A 7 -6.67 -7.04 1.38
N PRO A 8 -7.88 -7.41 0.94
CA PRO A 8 -8.19 -7.55 -0.48
C PRO A 8 -8.17 -6.19 -1.20
N GLN A 9 -7.51 -6.14 -2.35
CA GLN A 9 -7.42 -4.97 -3.21
C GLN A 9 -7.43 -5.35 -4.69
N ILE A 10 -7.89 -4.44 -5.54
CA ILE A 10 -7.87 -4.63 -7.00
C ILE A 10 -6.81 -3.72 -7.61
N ILE A 11 -5.90 -4.30 -8.38
CA ILE A 11 -4.86 -3.59 -9.13
C ILE A 11 -4.97 -4.07 -10.58
N ASP A 12 -5.25 -3.15 -11.50
CA ASP A 12 -5.46 -3.45 -12.93
C ASP A 12 -6.42 -4.62 -13.18
N GLY A 13 -7.54 -4.66 -12.44
CA GLY A 13 -8.56 -5.70 -12.55
C GLY A 13 -8.21 -7.04 -11.92
N LYS A 14 -7.04 -7.17 -11.26
CA LYS A 14 -6.61 -8.39 -10.57
C LYS A 14 -6.69 -8.22 -9.05
N ALA A 15 -7.14 -9.27 -8.36
CA ALA A 15 -7.27 -9.29 -6.91
C ALA A 15 -5.97 -9.70 -6.22
N TYR A 16 -5.57 -8.90 -5.22
CA TYR A 16 -4.37 -9.11 -4.40
C TYR A 16 -4.68 -8.96 -2.90
N GLY A 17 -3.82 -9.49 -2.04
CA GLY A 17 -3.82 -9.24 -0.60
C GLY A 17 -4.84 -10.05 0.22
N ASP A 18 -5.53 -11.00 -0.40
CA ASP A 18 -6.44 -11.91 0.31
C ASP A 18 -5.68 -13.06 0.99
N ILE A 19 -5.50 -12.92 2.31
CA ILE A 19 -4.84 -13.88 3.18
C ILE A 19 -5.56 -15.24 3.19
N ALA A 20 -6.89 -15.26 2.99
CA ALA A 20 -7.66 -16.51 2.95
C ALA A 20 -7.33 -17.35 1.70
N THR A 21 -6.77 -16.71 0.67
CA THR A 21 -6.26 -17.39 -0.54
C THR A 21 -4.77 -17.75 -0.46
N GLY A 22 -4.14 -17.54 0.72
CA GLY A 22 -2.72 -17.81 0.94
C GLY A 22 -1.78 -16.73 0.41
N GLN A 23 -2.30 -15.55 0.04
CA GLN A 23 -1.46 -14.44 -0.42
C GLN A 23 -0.78 -13.73 0.75
N PRO A 24 0.51 -13.37 0.63
CA PRO A 24 1.24 -12.71 1.70
C PRO A 24 0.79 -11.25 1.88
N ALA A 25 0.83 -10.77 3.12
CA ALA A 25 0.71 -9.36 3.45
C ALA A 25 1.99 -8.60 3.07
N MET A 26 1.88 -7.30 2.77
CA MET A 26 3.03 -6.43 2.61
C MET A 26 3.63 -6.11 3.98
N THR A 27 4.86 -6.56 4.23
CA THR A 27 5.60 -6.27 5.46
C THR A 27 5.94 -4.78 5.58
N GLY A 28 5.86 -4.23 6.79
CA GLY A 28 6.34 -2.87 7.07
C GLY A 28 7.85 -2.80 7.05
N LEU A 29 8.39 -1.80 6.33
CA LEU A 29 9.83 -1.56 6.23
C LEU A 29 10.29 -0.32 6.99
N GLY A 30 9.38 0.39 7.66
CA GLY A 30 9.68 1.66 8.32
C GLY A 30 10.72 1.54 9.43
N GLN A 31 10.81 0.39 10.10
CA GLN A 31 11.80 0.18 11.18
C GLN A 31 13.20 -0.15 10.65
N LEU A 32 13.31 -0.55 9.37
CA LEU A 32 14.57 -0.96 8.75
C LEU A 32 15.20 0.14 7.90
N LEU A 33 14.37 1.04 7.37
CA LEU A 33 14.79 2.05 6.40
C LEU A 33 14.70 3.46 6.97
N SER A 34 15.72 4.27 6.65
CA SER A 34 15.74 5.71 6.92
C SER A 34 14.71 6.46 6.05
N ASP A 35 14.38 7.69 6.43
CA ASP A 35 13.44 8.51 5.65
C ASP A 35 13.95 8.81 4.23
N GLU A 36 15.27 8.88 4.06
CA GLU A 36 15.94 9.08 2.78
C GLU A 36 15.86 7.83 1.91
N GLU A 37 16.10 6.64 2.48
CA GLU A 37 15.99 5.37 1.76
C GLU A 37 14.54 5.10 1.31
N VAL A 38 13.58 5.37 2.20
CA VAL A 38 12.15 5.28 1.84
C VAL A 38 11.80 6.23 0.71
N ALA A 39 12.24 7.49 0.81
CA ALA A 39 11.98 8.49 -0.22
C ALA A 39 12.61 8.10 -1.58
N ALA A 40 13.83 7.58 -1.56
CA ALA A 40 14.53 7.13 -2.76
C ALA A 40 13.81 5.95 -3.44
N VAL A 41 13.43 4.92 -2.69
CA VAL A 41 12.71 3.76 -3.24
C VAL A 41 11.34 4.17 -3.80
N LEU A 42 10.58 5.00 -3.08
CA LEU A 42 9.29 5.49 -3.57
C LEU A 42 9.44 6.34 -4.83
N THR A 43 10.47 7.17 -4.89
CA THR A 43 10.78 7.97 -6.09
C THR A 43 11.13 7.07 -7.27
N TYR A 44 11.98 6.06 -7.06
CA TYR A 44 12.33 5.10 -8.10
C TYR A 44 11.08 4.41 -8.66
N VAL A 45 10.18 3.91 -7.81
CA VAL A 45 8.93 3.26 -8.27
C VAL A 45 8.04 4.24 -9.04
N ARG A 46 7.96 5.50 -8.60
CA ARG A 46 7.16 6.57 -9.23
C ARG A 46 7.67 7.04 -10.59
N GLN A 47 8.94 6.79 -10.90
CA GLN A 47 9.59 7.19 -12.15
C GLN A 47 9.93 5.99 -13.05
N SER A 48 9.75 4.77 -12.54
CA SER A 48 10.03 3.52 -13.24
C SER A 48 8.74 2.87 -13.74
N PHE A 49 8.87 1.81 -14.54
CA PHE A 49 7.75 0.99 -15.04
C PHE A 49 6.72 1.77 -15.89
N GLY A 50 7.15 2.88 -16.50
CA GLY A 50 6.28 3.77 -17.28
C GLY A 50 5.51 4.79 -16.46
N ASN A 51 5.81 4.91 -15.15
CA ASN A 51 5.24 5.95 -14.29
C ASN A 51 5.95 7.29 -14.50
N ASP A 52 5.20 8.39 -14.43
CA ASP A 52 5.71 9.77 -14.47
C ASP A 52 5.08 10.59 -13.34
N LEU A 53 5.48 10.26 -12.09
CA LEU A 53 4.97 10.91 -10.90
C LEU A 53 6.05 11.75 -10.20
N PRO A 54 5.68 12.83 -9.49
CA PRO A 54 6.63 13.67 -8.76
C PRO A 54 7.42 12.89 -7.71
N VAL A 55 8.68 13.30 -7.55
CA VAL A 55 9.63 12.82 -6.53
C VAL A 55 9.03 12.90 -5.13
N VAL A 56 9.33 11.89 -4.31
CA VAL A 56 9.03 11.90 -2.87
C VAL A 56 10.24 12.44 -2.13
N LYS A 57 10.04 13.48 -1.31
CA LYS A 57 11.08 14.07 -0.47
C LYS A 57 11.16 13.35 0.88
N ALA A 58 12.35 13.26 1.46
CA ALA A 58 12.57 12.70 2.80
C ALA A 58 11.70 13.38 3.87
N ASP A 59 11.51 14.70 3.79
CA ASP A 59 10.64 15.44 4.71
C ASP A 59 9.18 15.00 4.67
N GLN A 60 8.69 14.55 3.51
CA GLN A 60 7.33 14.01 3.40
C GLN A 60 7.22 12.67 4.14
N VAL A 61 8.24 11.82 4.02
CA VAL A 61 8.30 10.55 4.75
C VAL A 61 8.37 10.79 6.25
N LYS A 62 9.25 11.70 6.69
CA LYS A 62 9.40 12.07 8.09
C LYS A 62 8.11 12.60 8.71
N LYS A 63 7.38 13.44 7.96
CA LYS A 63 6.07 13.95 8.37
C LYS A 63 5.08 12.80 8.58
N VAL A 64 4.91 11.92 7.58
CA VAL A 64 3.99 10.78 7.69
C VAL A 64 4.41 9.85 8.82
N ARG A 65 5.71 9.59 8.99
CA ARG A 65 6.24 8.77 10.10
C ARG A 65 5.86 9.35 11.46
N ALA A 66 5.87 10.67 11.61
CA ALA A 66 5.46 11.33 12.84
C ALA A 66 3.94 11.21 13.07
N GLU A 67 3.13 11.37 12.03
CA GLU A 67 1.66 11.28 12.09
C GLU A 67 1.18 9.87 12.46
N ILE A 68 1.92 8.83 12.11
CA ILE A 68 1.52 7.43 12.35
C ILE A 68 2.18 6.79 13.59
N LYS A 69 2.88 7.57 14.43
CA LYS A 69 3.59 7.04 15.60
C LYS A 69 2.68 6.25 16.54
N ASP A 70 1.46 6.73 16.75
CA ASP A 70 0.50 6.14 17.69
C ASP A 70 0.00 4.75 17.25
N LYS A 71 0.25 4.36 16.00
CA LYS A 71 -0.04 2.99 15.51
C LYS A 71 0.97 1.95 15.98
N ASN A 72 2.09 2.32 16.60
CA ASN A 72 3.11 1.38 17.09
C ASN A 72 3.55 0.35 16.04
N ASN A 73 3.75 0.79 14.79
CA ASN A 73 4.11 -0.06 13.65
C ASN A 73 3.07 -1.12 13.26
N ALA A 74 1.84 -1.06 13.79
CA ALA A 74 0.77 -1.96 13.39
C ALA A 74 0.42 -1.76 11.90
N PRO A 75 0.22 -2.86 11.15
CA PRO A 75 -0.06 -2.80 9.71
C PRO A 75 -1.41 -2.14 9.42
N TYR A 76 -1.52 -1.57 8.22
CA TYR A 76 -2.76 -0.96 7.75
C TYR A 76 -3.61 -1.97 6.97
N THR A 77 -4.93 -1.81 7.05
CA THR A 77 -5.84 -2.44 6.08
C THR A 77 -6.04 -1.54 4.87
N VAL A 78 -6.29 -2.14 3.71
CA VAL A 78 -6.68 -1.41 2.50
C VAL A 78 -7.88 -0.51 2.74
N GLU A 79 -8.89 -1.02 3.45
CA GLU A 79 -10.09 -0.26 3.78
C GLU A 79 -9.79 0.98 4.63
N GLU A 80 -8.89 0.86 5.59
CA GLU A 80 -8.48 1.99 6.44
C GLU A 80 -7.77 3.07 5.62
N VAL A 81 -6.84 2.66 4.75
CA VAL A 81 -6.11 3.60 3.88
C VAL A 81 -7.06 4.29 2.91
N LEU A 82 -8.01 3.57 2.32
CA LEU A 82 -8.99 4.16 1.39
C LEU A 82 -9.97 5.11 2.08
N LYS A 83 -10.30 4.87 3.35
CA LYS A 83 -11.11 5.81 4.16
C LYS A 83 -10.35 7.11 4.44
N GLN A 84 -9.04 7.02 4.71
CA GLN A 84 -8.18 8.18 5.02
C GLN A 84 -7.76 8.94 3.76
N HIS A 85 -7.54 8.22 2.67
CA HIS A 85 -7.04 8.73 1.39
C HIS A 85 -7.87 8.14 0.23
N PRO A 86 -9.04 8.71 -0.05
CA PRO A 86 -9.88 8.26 -1.15
C PRO A 86 -9.12 8.41 -2.48
N LEU A 87 -8.83 7.29 -3.14
CA LEU A 87 -8.24 7.30 -4.47
C LEU A 87 -9.36 7.45 -5.51
N GLU A 88 -9.14 8.22 -6.58
CA GLU A 88 -10.10 8.39 -7.68
C GLU A 88 -10.55 7.04 -8.27
N VAL A 89 -9.68 6.01 -8.24
CA VAL A 89 -9.98 4.63 -8.66
C VAL A 89 -11.02 3.94 -7.76
N ALA A 90 -11.13 4.34 -6.48
CA ALA A 90 -12.08 3.77 -5.52
C ALA A 90 -13.54 4.19 -5.76
N LYS A 91 -13.80 5.19 -6.62
CA LYS A 91 -15.18 5.47 -7.11
C LYS A 91 -15.70 4.39 -8.05
N ALA A 92 -14.84 3.57 -8.63
CA ALA A 92 -15.23 2.38 -9.39
C ALA A 92 -15.37 1.18 -8.45
N ALA A 93 -16.32 1.26 -7.50
CA ALA A 93 -16.91 0.23 -6.64
C ALA A 93 -16.03 -0.96 -6.13
N PRO A 94 -16.24 -1.43 -4.88
CA PRO A 94 -15.62 -2.67 -4.42
C PRO A 94 -16.24 -3.81 -5.22
N ALA A 95 -15.57 -4.25 -6.28
CA ALA A 95 -15.91 -5.49 -6.95
C ALA A 95 -15.78 -6.57 -5.88
N LYS A 96 -16.93 -7.03 -5.36
CA LYS A 96 -17.05 -8.22 -4.53
C LYS A 96 -16.00 -9.21 -5.04
N ALA A 97 -15.02 -9.51 -4.20
CA ALA A 97 -14.11 -10.62 -4.42
C ALA A 97 -14.99 -11.89 -4.46
N ALA A 98 -15.47 -12.23 -5.65
CA ALA A 98 -16.06 -13.52 -5.91
C ALA A 98 -14.88 -14.51 -5.89
N PRO A 99 -14.92 -15.54 -5.02
CA PRO A 99 -13.82 -16.48 -4.91
C PRO A 99 -13.61 -17.13 -6.27
N ALA A 100 -12.39 -17.00 -6.79
CA ALA A 100 -11.96 -17.65 -8.02
C ALA A 100 -12.30 -19.15 -7.92
N GLN A 101 -13.16 -19.61 -8.83
CA GLN A 101 -13.63 -20.98 -8.87
C GLN A 101 -12.45 -21.93 -9.04
N LYS A 102 -12.29 -22.85 -8.08
CA LYS A 102 -11.37 -23.98 -8.15
C LYS A 102 -11.70 -24.79 -9.41
N LYS A 103 -10.81 -24.82 -10.39
CA LYS A 103 -10.85 -25.83 -11.46
C LYS A 103 -10.30 -27.15 -10.89
N LYS A 104 -11.11 -28.19 -11.08
CA LYS A 104 -10.87 -29.60 -10.71
C LYS A 104 -9.57 -30.14 -11.27
#